data_AF-A0A2K3QWG8-F1
#
_entry.id   AF-A0A2K3QWG8-F1
#
_cell.length_a   1.000
_cell.length_b   1.000
_cell.length_c   1.000
_cell.angle_alpha   90.00
_cell.angle_beta   90.00
_cell.angle_gamma   90.00
#
_symmetry.space_group_name_H-M   'P 1'
#
loop_
_entity.id
_entity.type
_entity.pdbx_description
1 polymer ?
#
loop_
_entity_poly.entity_id
_entity_poly.type
_entity_poly.pdbx_seq_one_letter_code
_entity_poly.pdbx_strand_id
1 'polypeptide(L)' 'MNKTIVQQKLFWITVILFDMGLLIYGFLANDWFLSLLALVLVLVIKRYGYDLLFKKYDEEWDQKHQEYVEKKRRYQKNG' A
#
# COMPACT_ATOMS: atom_id res chain seq x y z
N MET A 1 3.33 13.40 -16.01
CA MET A 1 3.02 12.13 -15.32
C MET A 1 2.39 11.20 -16.36
N ASN A 2 3.00 10.04 -16.65
CA ASN A 2 2.51 9.12 -17.70
C ASN A 2 1.08 8.66 -17.40
N LYS A 3 0.14 8.92 -18.31
CA LYS A 3 -1.30 8.63 -18.14
C LYS A 3 -1.56 7.14 -17.83
N THR A 4 -0.74 6.25 -18.38
CA THR A 4 -0.79 4.80 -18.15
C THR A 4 -0.53 4.40 -16.70
N ILE A 5 0.42 5.05 -16.02
CA ILE A 5 0.77 4.74 -14.62
C ILE A 5 -0.37 5.15 -13.68
N VAL A 6 -1.01 6.28 -13.97
CA VAL A 6 -2.15 6.79 -13.18
C VAL A 6 -3.35 5.86 -13.30
N GLN A 7 -3.65 5.39 -14.51
CA GLN A 7 -4.71 4.40 -14.75
C GLN A 7 -4.43 3.07 -14.04
N GLN A 8 -3.20 2.58 -14.08
CA GLN A 8 -2.82 1.36 -13.35
C GLN A 8 -2.95 1.54 -11.83
N LYS A 9 -2.56 2.68 -11.27
CA LYS A 9 -2.78 2.98 -9.84
C LYS A 9 -4.27 2.98 -9.49
N LEU A 10 -5.09 3.67 -10.28
CA LEU A 10 -6.54 3.73 -10.09
C LEU A 10 -7.17 2.33 -10.16
N PHE A 11 -6.74 1.50 -11.11
CA PHE A 11 -7.16 0.11 -11.22
C PHE A 11 -6.87 -0.66 -9.93
N TRP A 12 -5.63 -0.63 -9.43
CA TRP A 12 -5.28 -1.33 -8.19
C TRP A 12 -6.03 -0.79 -6.96
N ILE A 13 -6.29 0.53 -6.89
CA ILE A 13 -7.13 1.12 -5.84
C ILE A 13 -8.56 0.56 -5.91
N THR A 14 -9.14 0.46 -7.11
CA THR A 14 -10.48 -0.14 -7.26
C THR A 14 -10.50 -1.63 -6.89
N VAL A 15 -9.43 -2.38 -7.20
CA VAL A 15 -9.32 -3.79 -6.78
C VAL A 15 -9.25 -3.91 -5.25
N ILE A 16 -8.49 -3.03 -4.57
CA ILE A 16 -8.43 -2.98 -3.10
C ILE A 16 -9.80 -2.68 -2.50
N LEU A 17 -10.51 -1.68 -3.02
CA LEU A 17 -11.85 -1.33 -2.56
C LEU A 17 -12.84 -2.48 -2.77
N PHE A 18 -12.73 -3.18 -3.91
CA PHE A 18 -13.55 -4.35 -4.20
C PHE A 18 -13.27 -5.50 -3.24
N ASP A 19 -12.00 -5.81 -2.99
CA ASP A 19 -11.57 -6.84 -2.04
C ASP A 19 -12.07 -6.55 -0.62
N MET A 20 -11.97 -5.29 -0.19
CA MET A 20 -12.50 -4.85 1.10
C MET A 20 -14.02 -5.07 1.21
N GLY A 21 -14.77 -4.77 0.14
CA GLY A 21 -16.20 -5.07 0.06
C GLY A 21 -16.49 -6.58 0.10
N LEU A 22 -15.66 -7.38 -0.58
CA LEU A 22 -15.78 -8.83 -0.64
C LEU A 22 -15.49 -9.48 0.72
N LEU A 23 -14.55 -8.93 1.48
CA LEU A 23 -14.20 -9.36 2.83
C LEU A 23 -15.34 -9.04 3.81
N ILE A 24 -15.92 -7.84 3.74
CA ILE A 24 -17.10 -7.46 4.54
C ILE A 24 -18.28 -8.36 4.19
N TYR A 25 -18.54 -8.57 2.90
CA TYR A 25 -19.63 -9.43 2.44
C TYR A 25 -19.45 -10.89 2.88
N GLY A 26 -18.25 -11.45 2.71
CA GLY A 26 -17.91 -12.80 3.15
C GLY A 26 -18.06 -12.97 4.66
N PHE A 27 -17.72 -11.95 5.45
CA PHE A 27 -17.93 -11.93 6.89
C PHE A 27 -19.43 -11.94 7.26
N LEU A 28 -20.26 -11.11 6.59
CA LEU A 28 -21.70 -11.12 6.81
C LEU A 28 -22.35 -12.44 6.38
N ALA A 29 -21.88 -13.04 5.28
CA ALA A 29 -22.40 -14.30 4.76
C ALA A 29 -21.96 -15.54 5.57
N ASN A 30 -21.05 -15.38 6.55
CA ASN A 30 -20.43 -16.49 7.30
C ASN A 30 -19.78 -17.55 6.39
N ASP A 31 -19.37 -17.15 5.19
CA ASP A 31 -18.85 -18.07 4.18
C ASP A 31 -17.31 -18.03 4.18
N TRP A 32 -16.72 -19.07 4.77
CA TRP A 32 -15.27 -19.20 4.88
C TRP A 32 -14.59 -19.13 3.51
N PHE A 33 -15.22 -19.67 2.46
CA PHE A 33 -14.60 -19.69 1.12
C PHE A 33 -14.37 -18.29 0.58
N LEU A 34 -15.32 -17.37 0.80
CA LEU A 34 -15.19 -15.97 0.41
C LEU A 34 -14.08 -15.27 1.21
N SER A 35 -13.98 -15.54 2.51
CA SER A 35 -12.88 -15.01 3.34
C SER A 35 -11.51 -15.53 2.85
N LEU A 36 -11.41 -16.81 2.48
CA LEU A 36 -10.17 -17.40 1.96
C LEU A 36 -9.78 -16.77 0.60
N LEU A 37 -10.76 -16.56 -0.28
CA LEU A 37 -10.57 -15.90 -1.57
C LEU A 37 -10.09 -14.46 -1.40
N ALA A 38 -10.71 -13.69 -0.50
CA ALA A 38 -10.28 -12.33 -0.17
C ALA A 38 -8.83 -12.30 0.35
N LEU A 39 -8.47 -13.28 1.19
CA LEU A 39 -7.10 -13.41 1.71
C LEU A 39 -6.08 -13.64 0.58
N VAL A 40 -6.41 -14.50 -0.38
CA VAL A 40 -5.57 -14.72 -1.58
C VAL A 40 -5.50 -13.46 -2.43
N LEU A 41 -6.62 -12.74 -2.61
CA LEU A 41 -6.65 -11.49 -3.36
C LEU A 41 -5.74 -10.43 -2.72
N VAL A 42 -5.80 -10.27 -1.40
CA VAL A 42 -4.93 -9.35 -0.65
C VAL A 42 -3.45 -9.67 -0.84
N LEU A 43 -3.09 -10.96 -0.92
CA LEU A 43 -1.71 -11.38 -1.18
C LEU A 43 -1.26 -11.03 -2.59
N VAL A 44 -2.14 -11.19 -3.58
CA VAL A 44 -1.87 -10.79 -4.98
C VAL A 44 -1.71 -9.27 -5.07
N ILE A 45 -2.61 -8.50 -4.46
CA ILE A 45 -2.52 -7.04 -4.40
C ILE A 45 -1.22 -6.61 -3.70
N LYS A 46 -0.84 -7.27 -2.60
CA LYS A 46 0.42 -6.98 -1.91
C LYS A 46 1.63 -7.27 -2.80
N ARG A 47 1.61 -8.34 -3.60
CA ARG A 47 2.73 -8.69 -4.48
C ARG A 47 2.86 -7.73 -5.67
N TYR A 48 1.75 -7.32 -6.28
CA TYR A 48 1.76 -6.58 -7.55
C TYR A 48 1.40 -5.10 -7.42
N GLY A 49 0.48 -4.76 -6.51
CA GLY A 49 0.06 -3.40 -6.23
C GLY A 49 1.03 -2.63 -5.34
N TYR A 50 1.84 -3.31 -4.50
CA TYR A 50 2.76 -2.63 -3.57
C TYR A 50 3.83 -1.82 -4.30
N ASP A 51 4.52 -2.44 -5.25
CA ASP A 51 5.54 -1.77 -6.06
C ASP A 51 5.00 -0.58 -6.86
N LEU A 52 3.71 -0.63 -7.24
CA LEU A 52 3.10 0.44 -8.00
C LEU A 52 2.57 1.57 -7.12
N LEU A 53 1.86 1.23 -6.04
CA LEU A 53 1.17 2.20 -5.18
C LEU A 53 2.10 2.81 -4.14
N PHE A 54 2.91 1.99 -3.47
CA PHE A 54 3.66 2.36 -2.27
C PHE A 54 5.11 2.73 -2.52
N LYS A 55 5.75 2.23 -3.59
CA LYS A 55 7.17 2.53 -3.88
C LYS A 55 7.52 4.02 -3.85
N LYS A 56 6.68 4.85 -4.48
CA LYS A 56 6.89 6.31 -4.51
C LYS A 56 6.66 6.95 -3.13
N TYR A 57 5.73 6.40 -2.35
CA TYR A 57 5.44 6.90 -1.01
C TYR A 57 6.56 6.54 -0.03
N ASP A 58 7.06 5.30 -0.09
CA ASP A 58 8.20 4.83 0.72
C ASP A 58 9.47 5.63 0.38
N GLU A 59 9.76 5.89 -0.91
CA GLU A 59 10.89 6.73 -1.31
C GLU A 59 10.81 8.16 -0.75
N GLU A 60 9.64 8.79 -0.81
CA GLU A 60 9.42 10.14 -0.23
C GLU A 60 9.52 10.12 1.31
N TRP A 61 9.06 9.05 1.94
CA TRP A 61 9.15 8.87 3.39
C TRP A 61 10.59 8.67 3.85
N ASP A 62 11.35 7.79 3.19
CA ASP A 62 12.75 7.50 3.50
C ASP A 62 13.63 8.75 3.36
N GLN A 63 13.40 9.56 2.33
CA GLN A 63 14.11 10.83 2.16
C GLN A 63 13.85 11.78 3.34
N LYS A 64 12.58 11.95 3.75
CA LYS A 64 12.24 12.75 4.93
C LYS A 64 12.84 12.19 6.21
N HIS A 65 12.86 10.88 6.36
CA HIS A 65 13.39 10.22 7.54
C HIS A 65 14.92 10.43 7.65
N GLN A 66 15.64 10.30 6.54
CA GLN A 66 17.07 10.58 6.48
C GLN A 66 17.40 12.03 6.82
N GLU A 67 16.68 13.01 6.28
CA GLU A 67 16.87 14.42 6.63
C GLU A 67 16.67 14.67 8.13
N TYR A 68 15.66 14.02 8.73
CA TYR A 68 15.38 14.16 10.16
C TYR A 68 16.49 13.55 11.03
N VAL A 69 16.99 12.36 10.65
CA VAL A 69 18.10 11.68 11.32
C VAL A 69 19.40 12.48 11.20
N GLU A 70 19.69 13.06 10.03
CA GLU A 70 20.85 13.92 9.82
C GLU A 70 20.77 15.22 10.62
N LYS A 71 19.59 15.86 10.68
CA LYS A 71 19.36 17.01 11.55
C LYS A 71 19.68 16.67 13.01
N LYS A 72 19.14 15.55 13.51
CA LYS A 72 19.38 15.09 14.89
C LYS A 72 20.86 14.84 15.17
N ARG A 73 21.59 14.21 14.24
CA ARG A 73 23.05 14.02 14.36
C ARG A 73 23.84 15.33 14.39
N ARG A 74 23.45 16.34 13.60
CA ARG A 74 24.11 17.66 13.60
C ARG A 74 23.94 18.40 14.93
N TYR A 75 22.75 18.35 15.53
CA TYR A 75 22.52 18.94 16.85
C TYR A 75 23.32 18.24 17.96
N GLN A 76 23.47 16.91 17.89
CA GLN A 76 24.28 16.16 18.87
C GLN A 76 25.79 16.34 18.72
N LYS A 77 26.29 16.72 17.54
CA LYS A 77 27.72 16.90 17.27
C LYS A 77 28.23 18.32 17.57
N ASN A 78 27.32 19.29 17.64
CA ASN A 78 27.60 20.70 17.92
C ASN A 78 27.17 21.14 19.34
N GLY A 79 26.73 20.21 20.18
CA GLY A 79 26.35 20.43 21.57
C GLY A 79 27.37 19.87 22.55
#